data_AF-A0A9E3T0P6-F1
#
_entry.id   AF-A0A9E3T0P6-F1
#
_cell.length_a   1.000
_cell.length_b   1.000
_cell.length_c   1.000
_cell.angle_alpha   90.00
_cell.angle_beta   90.00
_cell.angle_gamma   90.00
#
_symmetry.space_group_name_H-M   'P 1'
#
loop_
_entity.id
_entity.type
_entity.pdbx_description
1 polymer ?
#
loop_
_entity_poly.entity_id
_entity_poly.type
_entity_poly.pdbx_seq_one_letter_code
_entity_poly.pdbx_strand_id
1 'polypeptide(L)' 'MARIFISYSRTDEDFARHLAEALSNMGADVWIDIEDIPAGDELEQRHPAGPGQR' A
#
# COMPACT_ATOMS: atom_id res chain seq x y z
N MET A 1 -11.44 8.35 6.46
CA MET A 1 -10.17 7.78 5.98
C MET A 1 -9.33 8.86 5.35
N ALA A 2 -8.06 8.98 5.75
CA ALA A 2 -7.10 9.83 5.05
C ALA A 2 -6.52 9.04 3.88
N ARG A 3 -6.51 9.66 2.69
CA ARG A 3 -5.80 9.16 1.51
C ARG A 3 -4.47 9.88 1.40
N ILE A 4 -3.38 9.12 1.35
CA ILE A 4 -2.01 9.64 1.39
C ILE A 4 -1.29 9.20 0.13
N PHE A 5 -0.69 10.15 -0.58
CA PHE A 5 0.17 9.89 -1.72
C PHE A 5 1.63 10.17 -1.33
N ILE A 6 2.52 9.22 -1.61
CA ILE A 6 3.95 9.30 -1.33
C ILE A 6 4.71 9.34 -2.64
N SER A 7 5.30 10.50 -2.93
CA SER A 7 6.31 10.68 -3.98
C SER A 7 7.67 10.75 -3.31
N TYR A 8 8.65 10.04 -3.86
CA TYR A 8 9.98 9.91 -3.29
C TYR A 8 11.04 10.00 -4.38
N SER A 9 12.26 10.38 -3.99
CA SER A 9 13.44 10.22 -4.85
C SER A 9 13.90 8.77 -4.78
N ARG A 10 14.37 8.17 -5.88
CA ARG A 10 14.87 6.77 -5.92
C ARG A 10 15.91 6.45 -4.83
N THR A 11 16.66 7.45 -4.38
CA THR A 11 17.61 7.33 -3.27
C THR A 11 16.98 6.99 -1.92
N ASP A 12 15.68 7.25 -1.77
CA ASP A 12 14.91 7.12 -0.54
C ASP A 12 13.84 6.02 -0.63
N GLU A 13 13.95 5.13 -1.62
CA GLU A 13 12.97 4.06 -1.88
C GLU A 13 12.71 3.19 -0.64
N ASP A 14 13.76 2.71 0.02
CA ASP A 14 13.64 1.87 1.21
C ASP A 14 12.87 2.58 2.33
N PHE A 15 13.11 3.87 2.50
CA PHE A 15 12.40 4.66 3.51
C PHE A 15 10.93 4.86 3.12
N ALA A 16 10.67 5.21 1.86
CA ALA A 16 9.32 5.43 1.36
C ALA A 16 8.45 4.17 1.48
N ARG A 17 9.03 2.99 1.21
CA ARG A 17 8.37 1.69 1.38
C ARG A 17 7.99 1.42 2.84
N HIS A 18 8.94 1.54 3.77
CA HIS A 18 8.66 1.35 5.21
C HIS A 18 7.62 2.34 5.74
N LEU A 19 7.65 3.59 5.27
CA LEU A 19 6.66 4.60 5.64
C LEU A 19 5.26 4.23 5.15
N ALA A 20 5.14 3.76 3.89
CA ALA A 20 3.87 3.34 3.32
C ALA A 20 3.26 2.16 4.09
N GLU A 21 4.08 1.17 4.46
CA GLU A 21 3.65 0.03 5.27
C GLU A 21 3.17 0.47 6.66
N ALA A 22 3.93 1.32 7.35
CA ALA A 22 3.57 1.83 8.67
C ALA A 22 2.23 2.60 8.63
N LEU A 23 2.03 3.45 7.63
CA LEU A 23 0.79 4.21 7.44
C LEU A 23 -0.40 3.30 7.12
N SER A 24 -0.20 2.29 6.29
CA SER A 24 -1.24 1.30 5.94
C SER A 24 -1.64 0.48 7.18
N ASN A 25 -0.67 0.08 8.00
CA ASN A 25 -0.92 -0.64 9.27
C ASN A 25 -1.70 0.22 10.30
N MET A 26 -1.63 1.55 10.20
CA MET A 26 -2.44 2.47 11.01
C MET A 26 -3.85 2.71 10.42
N GLY A 27 -4.19 2.09 9.29
CA GLY A 27 -5.49 2.21 8.64
C GLY A 27 -5.62 3.40 7.68
N ALA A 28 -4.50 4.00 7.25
CA ALA A 28 -4.50 4.97 6.17
C ALA A 28 -4.59 4.25 4.80
N ASP A 29 -5.21 4.92 3.84
CA ASP A 29 -5.25 4.48 2.44
C ASP A 29 -4.07 5.12 1.71
N VAL A 30 -3.00 4.36 1.48
CA VAL A 30 -1.71 4.86 1.00
C VAL A 30 -1.46 4.42 -0.44
N TRP A 31 -1.02 5.37 -1.27
CA TRP A 31 -0.51 5.16 -2.61
C TRP A 31 0.92 5.67 -2.70
N ILE A 32 1.84 4.83 -3.18
CA ILE A 32 3.25 5.16 -3.34
C ILE A 32 3.66 5.01 -4.80
N ASP A 33 4.40 6.00 -5.31
CA ASP A 33 4.83 6.06 -6.71
C ASP A 33 6.05 5.17 -6.94
N ILE A 34 5.85 3.85 -6.97
CA ILE A 34 6.94 2.90 -7.21
C ILE A 34 7.37 3.00 -8.68
N GLU A 35 8.47 3.70 -8.94
CA GLU A 35 9.00 3.90 -10.30
C GLU A 35 9.55 2.62 -10.95
N ASP A 36 9.73 1.54 -10.18
CA ASP A 36 10.28 0.27 -10.66
C ASP A 36 9.29 -0.85 -10.29
N ILE A 37 8.49 -1.32 -11.25
CA ILE A 37 7.55 -2.44 -11.07
C ILE A 37 8.40 -3.67 -10.67
N PRO A 38 8.40 -4.13 -9.40
CA PRO A 38 9.01 -5.41 -9.07
C PRO A 38 8.07 -6.47 -9.67
N ALA A 39 8.63 -7.42 -10.40
CA ALA A 39 7.86 -8.54 -10.92
C ALA A 39 7.28 -9.37 -9.76
N GLY A 40 6.02 -9.11 -9.44
CA GLY A 40 5.21 -9.93 -8.53
C GLY A 40 5.33 -9.56 -7.06
N ASP A 41 4.55 -8.57 -6.64
CA ASP A 41 3.93 -8.64 -5.31
C ASP A 41 2.42 -8.55 -5.47
N GLU A 42 1.85 -9.74 -5.53
CA GLU A 42 0.44 -10.06 -5.40
C GLU A 42 0.00 -9.72 -3.97
N LEU A 43 -0.24 -8.45 -3.67
CA LEU A 43 -1.00 -8.07 -2.47
C LEU A 43 -2.49 -8.16 -2.80
N GLU A 44 -2.92 -9.42 -2.77
CA GLU A 44 -4.28 -9.91 -2.63
C GLU A 44 -5.29 -8.85 -2.18
N GLN A 45 -6.18 -8.50 -3.10
CA GLN A 45 -7.54 -8.09 -2.77
C GLN A 45 -8.29 -9.28 -2.13
N ARG A 46 -7.86 -9.72 -0.94
CA ARG A 46 -8.69 -10.59 -0.12
C ARG A 46 -9.74 -9.73 0.56
N HIS A 47 -10.77 -9.37 -0.19
CA HIS A 47 -12.06 -9.04 0.40
C HIS A 47 -12.48 -10.24 1.27
N PRO A 48 -12.68 -10.10 2.59
CA PRO A 48 -13.36 -11.14 3.33
C PRO A 48 -14.79 -11.19 2.78
N ALA A 49 -15.14 -12.26 2.08
CA ALA A 49 -16.52 -12.61 1.81
C ALA A 49 -17.24 -12.70 3.17
N GLY A 50 -18.07 -11.70 3.47
CA GLY A 50 -18.93 -11.72 4.65
C GLY A 50 -19.93 -12.88 4.56
N PRO A 51 -20.38 -13.43 5.71
CA PRO A 51 -21.28 -14.57 5.72
C PRO A 51 -22.66 -14.18 5.18
N GLY A 52 -23.37 -15.18 4.66
CA GLY A 52 -24.53 -15.04 3.79
C GLY A 52 -25.64 -14.08 4.24
N GLN A 53 -26.31 -13.53 3.23
CA GLN A 53 -27.71 -13.15 3.32
C GLN A 53 -28.37 -13.42 1.96
N ARG A 54 -29.00 -14.60 1.86
CA ARG A 54 -30.41 -14.85 1.45
C ARG A 54 -30.56 -16.21 0.79
#